data_AF-A0A9D9GYW5-F1
#
_entry.id   AF-A0A9D9GYW5-F1
#
_cell.length_a   1.000
_cell.length_b   1.000
_cell.length_c   1.000
_cell.angle_alpha   90.00
_cell.angle_beta   90.00
_cell.angle_gamma   90.00
#
_symmetry.space_group_name_H-M   'P 1'
#
loop_
_entity.id
_entity.type
_entity.pdbx_description
1 polymer ?
#
loop_
_entity_poly.entity_id
_entity_poly.type
_entity_poly.pdbx_seq_one_letter_code
_entity_poly.pdbx_strand_id
1 'polypeptide(L)'
;MAEPLNIGGVSFSKAEVAKQEVKTKERTNEKGTWEQYKEYTVTLKDGTKVTYEQQNAERKAAVDIQDDGSINFYGLSKADIKDTEKDDTYKLMGCEFTGVMAKRQDKGIIFKEPADHDKISAYNREMPDGSIQKSNENYASVNEGDKINGHYVKTAGRRKIVGWHK
;
A
#
# COMPACT_ATOMS: atom_id res chain seq x y z
N MET A 1 -23.76 5.91 -11.02
CA MET A 1 -22.49 5.51 -10.39
C MET A 1 -21.38 6.31 -11.04
N ALA A 2 -20.50 6.96 -10.28
CA ALA A 2 -19.37 7.67 -10.86
C ALA A 2 -18.38 6.64 -11.42
N GLU A 3 -17.85 6.88 -12.62
CA GLU A 3 -16.84 6.00 -13.21
C GLU A 3 -15.56 5.98 -12.35
N PRO A 4 -14.91 4.82 -12.20
CA PRO A 4 -13.67 4.72 -11.44
C PRO A 4 -12.58 5.59 -12.10
N LEU A 5 -11.80 6.26 -11.25
CA LEU A 5 -10.67 7.08 -11.70
C LEU A 5 -9.46 6.17 -11.88
N ASN A 6 -8.91 6.09 -13.09
CA ASN A 6 -7.68 5.35 -13.37
C ASN A 6 -6.46 6.27 -13.30
N ILE A 7 -5.53 6.00 -12.40
CA ILE A 7 -4.28 6.76 -12.23
C ILE A 7 -3.12 5.76 -12.37
N GLY A 8 -2.37 5.83 -13.46
CA GLY A 8 -1.19 4.99 -13.66
C GLY A 8 -1.49 3.48 -13.69
N GLY A 9 -2.67 3.07 -14.16
CA GLY A 9 -3.08 1.66 -14.22
C GLY A 9 -3.75 1.14 -12.94
N VAL A 10 -3.93 1.98 -11.92
CA VAL A 10 -4.65 1.65 -10.68
C VAL A 10 -6.00 2.34 -10.69
N SER A 11 -7.05 1.58 -10.39
CA SER A 11 -8.42 2.09 -10.28
C SER A 11 -8.70 2.58 -8.86
N PHE A 12 -9.27 3.77 -8.73
CA PHE A 12 -9.73 4.36 -7.47
C PHE A 12 -11.19 4.76 -7.58
N SER A 13 -11.90 4.75 -6.46
CA SER A 13 -13.12 5.55 -6.36
C SER A 13 -12.75 7.03 -6.43
N LYS A 14 -13.35 7.77 -7.38
CA LYS A 14 -13.10 9.22 -7.52
C LYS A 14 -13.44 10.00 -6.24
N ALA A 15 -14.40 9.49 -5.46
CA ALA A 15 -14.80 10.10 -4.20
C ALA A 15 -13.76 9.93 -3.09
N GLU A 16 -12.75 9.08 -3.25
CA GLU A 16 -11.78 8.73 -2.20
C GLU A 16 -10.41 9.37 -2.41
N VAL A 17 -10.13 9.89 -3.62
CA VAL A 17 -8.87 10.56 -3.93
C VAL A 17 -8.94 12.03 -3.52
N ALA A 18 -8.04 12.44 -2.62
CA ALA A 18 -7.88 13.85 -2.23
C ALA A 18 -6.89 14.58 -3.14
N LYS A 19 -5.79 13.92 -3.51
CA LYS A 19 -4.74 14.50 -4.35
C LYS A 19 -4.05 13.43 -5.18
N GLN A 20 -3.63 13.80 -6.39
CA GLN A 20 -2.73 12.99 -7.21
C GLN A 20 -1.51 13.82 -7.61
N GLU A 21 -0.34 13.20 -7.64
CA GLU A 21 0.91 13.76 -8.13
C GLU A 21 1.54 12.77 -9.11
N VAL A 22 2.11 13.27 -10.20
CA VAL A 22 2.85 12.47 -11.18
C VAL A 22 4.21 13.10 -11.38
N LYS A 23 5.27 12.31 -11.22
CA LYS A 23 6.65 12.74 -11.43
C LYS A 23 7.32 11.82 -12.45
N THR A 24 8.03 12.42 -13.40
CA THR A 24 8.96 11.67 -14.24
C THR A 24 10.25 11.49 -13.45
N LYS A 25 10.70 10.24 -13.30
CA LYS A 25 11.95 9.86 -12.65
C LYS A 25 12.86 9.16 -13.63
N GLU A 26 14.14 9.14 -13.28
CA GLU A 26 15.19 8.49 -14.06
C GLU A 26 15.84 7.39 -13.23
N ARG A 27 16.11 6.25 -13.86
CA ARG A 27 17.03 5.25 -13.33
C ARG A 27 18.39 5.47 -13.97
N THR A 28 19.34 5.89 -13.14
CA THR A 28 20.70 6.23 -13.56
C THR A 28 21.68 5.30 -12.86
N ASN A 29 22.70 4.84 -13.58
CA ASN A 29 23.86 4.17 -13.01
C ASN A 29 25.14 4.91 -13.46
N GLU A 30 26.32 4.36 -13.14
CA GLU A 30 27.61 4.97 -13.51
C GLU A 30 27.78 5.19 -15.03
N LYS A 31 27.00 4.51 -15.88
CA LYS A 31 27.02 4.64 -17.35
C LYS A 31 25.98 5.63 -17.89
N GLY A 32 25.18 6.26 -17.02
CA GLY A 32 24.14 7.22 -17.37
C GLY A 32 22.72 6.72 -17.10
N THR A 33 21.74 7.51 -17.54
CA THR A 33 20.31 7.18 -17.43
C THR A 33 19.94 6.09 -18.41
N TRP A 34 19.41 4.97 -17.92
CA TRP A 34 19.02 3.82 -18.74
C TRP A 34 17.50 3.64 -18.86
N GLU A 35 16.71 4.30 -18.01
CA GLU A 35 15.26 4.29 -18.07
C GLU A 35 14.68 5.58 -17.49
N GLN A 36 13.65 6.12 -18.15
CA GLN A 36 12.76 7.11 -17.57
C GLN A 36 11.40 6.47 -17.30
N TYR A 37 10.83 6.72 -16.12
CA TYR A 37 9.55 6.15 -15.72
C TYR A 37 8.68 7.19 -15.02
N LYS A 38 7.37 6.95 -15.01
CA LYS A 38 6.42 7.77 -14.25
C LYS A 38 6.17 7.13 -12.89
N GLU A 39 6.41 7.92 -11.85
CA GLU A 39 5.97 7.62 -10.49
C GLU A 39 4.68 8.40 -10.21
N TYR A 40 3.69 7.67 -9.70
CA TYR A 40 2.40 8.20 -9.28
C TYR A 40 2.35 8.19 -7.76
N THR A 41 1.93 9.29 -7.15
CA THR A 41 1.61 9.36 -5.72
C THR A 41 0.17 9.82 -5.57
N VAL A 42 -0.68 8.96 -5.00
CA VAL A 42 -2.08 9.25 -4.73
C VAL A 42 -2.26 9.40 -3.22
N THR A 43 -2.82 10.52 -2.78
CA THR A 43 -3.24 10.75 -1.39
C THR A 43 -4.75 10.53 -1.31
N LEU A 44 -5.16 9.58 -0.48
CA LEU A 44 -6.55 9.28 -0.17
C LEU A 44 -7.12 10.33 0.80
N LYS A 45 -8.45 10.40 0.90
CA LYS A 45 -9.14 11.38 1.75
C LYS A 45 -8.83 11.25 3.24
N ASP A 46 -8.51 10.05 3.69
CA ASP A 46 -8.12 9.81 5.08
C ASP A 46 -6.66 10.17 5.37
N GLY A 47 -5.88 10.50 4.33
CA GLY A 47 -4.48 10.91 4.42
C GLY A 47 -3.49 9.86 3.98
N THR A 48 -3.89 8.59 3.82
CA THR A 48 -3.01 7.50 3.36
C THR A 48 -2.43 7.85 1.99
N LYS A 49 -1.13 7.64 1.81
CA LYS A 49 -0.45 7.90 0.52
C LYS A 49 0.00 6.61 -0.11
N VAL A 50 -0.31 6.43 -1.38
CA VAL A 50 0.08 5.27 -2.19
C VAL A 50 1.00 5.76 -3.30
N THR A 51 2.23 5.29 -3.32
CA THR A 51 3.23 5.63 -4.36
C THR A 51 3.55 4.39 -5.16
N TYR A 52 3.54 4.49 -6.49
CA TYR A 52 3.74 3.34 -7.37
C TYR A 52 4.20 3.78 -8.77
N GLU A 53 4.88 2.89 -9.48
CA GLU A 53 5.14 3.03 -10.91
C GLU A 53 3.91 2.58 -11.73
N GLN A 54 3.86 2.93 -13.01
CA GLN A 54 2.80 2.47 -13.92
C GLN A 54 2.52 0.95 -13.76
N GLN A 55 1.27 0.60 -13.47
CA GLN A 55 0.85 -0.79 -13.27
C GLN A 55 0.42 -1.45 -14.58
N ASN A 56 0.67 -2.76 -14.71
CA ASN A 56 0.14 -3.57 -15.80
C ASN A 56 -1.38 -3.73 -15.64
N ALA A 57 -2.14 -3.44 -16.71
CA ALA A 57 -3.59 -3.56 -16.75
C ALA A 57 -4.10 -4.97 -16.41
N GLU A 58 -3.33 -6.01 -16.74
CA GLU A 58 -3.68 -7.42 -16.44
C GLU A 58 -3.77 -7.69 -14.93
N ARG A 59 -3.05 -6.91 -14.11
CA ARG A 59 -3.14 -7.05 -12.66
C ARG A 59 -4.49 -6.59 -12.10
N LYS A 60 -5.24 -5.80 -12.88
CA LYS A 60 -6.50 -5.14 -12.46
C LYS A 60 -6.33 -4.51 -11.08
N ALA A 61 -5.32 -3.67 -10.98
CA ALA A 61 -4.93 -3.03 -9.74
C ALA A 61 -6.00 -2.02 -9.31
N ALA A 62 -6.33 -2.00 -8.02
CA ALA A 62 -7.34 -1.10 -7.47
C ALA A 62 -7.07 -0.77 -6.00
N VAL A 63 -7.61 0.36 -5.56
CA VAL A 63 -7.65 0.76 -4.15
C VAL A 63 -9.09 1.16 -3.82
N ASP A 64 -9.59 0.64 -2.70
CA ASP A 64 -10.99 0.79 -2.30
C ASP A 64 -11.09 0.98 -0.78
N ILE A 65 -11.71 2.07 -0.33
CA ILE A 65 -11.97 2.32 1.10
C ILE A 65 -13.32 1.68 1.43
N GLN A 66 -13.32 0.76 2.39
CA GLN A 66 -14.52 0.06 2.83
C GLN A 66 -15.34 0.92 3.82
N ASP A 67 -16.61 0.57 4.00
CA ASP A 67 -17.51 1.25 4.96
C ASP A 67 -17.00 1.21 6.41
N ASP A 68 -16.22 0.18 6.77
CA ASP A 68 -15.58 0.05 8.09
C ASP A 68 -14.31 0.89 8.25
N GLY A 69 -13.95 1.69 7.23
CA GLY A 69 -12.75 2.51 7.17
C GLY A 69 -11.48 1.73 6.80
N SER A 70 -11.54 0.41 6.60
CA SER A 70 -10.38 -0.35 6.12
C SER A 70 -10.09 -0.07 4.65
N ILE A 71 -8.81 -0.09 4.27
CA ILE A 71 -8.40 0.14 2.89
C ILE A 71 -7.94 -1.17 2.27
N ASN A 72 -8.57 -1.51 1.16
CA ASN A 72 -8.28 -2.67 0.37
C ASN A 72 -7.38 -2.28 -0.80
N PHE A 73 -6.21 -2.90 -0.90
CA PHE A 73 -5.30 -2.76 -2.03
C PHE A 73 -5.33 -4.06 -2.82
N TYR A 74 -5.73 -3.98 -4.08
CA TYR A 74 -5.85 -5.12 -4.96
C TYR A 74 -4.75 -5.07 -6.02
N GLY A 75 -4.01 -6.17 -6.18
CA GLY A 75 -3.15 -6.39 -7.33
C GLY A 75 -2.01 -5.39 -7.52
N LEU A 76 -1.66 -4.58 -6.52
CA LEU A 76 -0.54 -3.63 -6.64
C LEU A 76 0.79 -4.37 -6.83
N SER A 77 1.70 -3.79 -7.59
CA SER A 77 3.07 -4.25 -7.77
C SER A 77 4.04 -3.10 -7.51
N LYS A 78 5.09 -3.33 -6.71
CA LYS A 78 6.13 -2.32 -6.42
C LYS A 78 5.53 -0.98 -5.95
N ALA A 79 4.68 -1.05 -4.94
CA ALA A 79 4.03 0.12 -4.36
C ALA A 79 4.50 0.36 -2.93
N ASP A 80 4.58 1.62 -2.52
CA ASP A 80 4.81 2.02 -1.13
C ASP A 80 3.59 2.76 -0.60
N ILE A 81 3.04 2.25 0.49
CA ILE A 81 1.90 2.80 1.21
C ILE A 81 2.45 3.47 2.46
N LYS A 82 2.16 4.76 2.62
CA LYS A 82 2.45 5.51 3.85
C LYS A 82 1.15 5.66 4.64
N ASP A 83 1.24 5.31 5.91
CA ASP A 83 0.16 5.36 6.89
C ASP A 83 -0.26 6.79 7.29
N THR A 84 -1.18 6.86 8.24
CA THR A 84 -1.65 8.09 8.87
C THR A 84 -1.39 8.07 10.37
N GLU A 85 -1.78 9.12 11.09
CA GLU A 85 -1.58 9.19 12.55
C GLU A 85 -2.70 8.48 13.35
N LYS A 86 -3.63 7.78 12.70
CA LYS A 86 -4.74 7.04 13.33
C LYS A 86 -4.53 5.54 13.16
N ASP A 87 -5.25 4.75 13.96
CA ASP A 87 -5.35 3.30 13.76
C ASP A 87 -5.91 3.00 12.36
N ASP A 88 -5.07 2.45 11.50
CA ASP A 88 -5.43 2.08 10.14
C ASP A 88 -5.58 0.56 9.98
N THR A 89 -6.38 0.15 9.00
CA THR A 89 -6.50 -1.26 8.62
C THR A 89 -6.28 -1.42 7.14
N TYR A 90 -5.21 -2.12 6.78
CA TYR A 90 -4.76 -2.31 5.41
C TYR A 90 -4.83 -3.78 5.01
N LYS A 91 -5.48 -4.06 3.88
CA LYS A 91 -5.58 -5.42 3.31
C LYS A 91 -4.94 -5.47 1.93
N LEU A 92 -3.83 -6.20 1.81
CA LEU A 92 -3.09 -6.42 0.56
C LEU A 92 -3.58 -7.69 -0.13
N MET A 93 -4.33 -7.58 -1.22
CA MET A 93 -4.97 -8.70 -1.91
C MET A 93 -4.35 -8.92 -3.30
N GLY A 94 -3.56 -9.99 -3.44
CA GLY A 94 -2.77 -10.26 -4.64
C GLY A 94 -1.70 -9.21 -4.93
N CYS A 95 -1.21 -8.48 -3.91
CA CYS A 95 -0.16 -7.48 -4.09
C CYS A 95 1.22 -8.12 -4.06
N GLU A 96 2.16 -7.57 -4.83
CA GLU A 96 3.54 -8.01 -4.86
C GLU A 96 4.51 -6.84 -4.63
N PHE A 97 5.64 -7.11 -3.99
CA PHE A 97 6.67 -6.10 -3.72
C PHE A 97 6.12 -4.81 -3.10
N THR A 98 5.04 -4.91 -2.33
CA THR A 98 4.32 -3.75 -1.79
C THR A 98 4.70 -3.53 -0.33
N GLY A 99 5.13 -2.33 0.00
CA GLY A 99 5.52 -1.89 1.32
C GLY A 99 4.42 -1.11 2.04
N VAL A 100 4.16 -1.41 3.30
CA VAL A 100 3.37 -0.54 4.20
C VAL A 100 4.30 0.09 5.23
N MET A 101 4.37 1.40 5.27
CA MET A 101 5.21 2.17 6.18
C MET A 101 4.34 2.68 7.33
N ALA A 102 4.00 1.80 8.27
CA ALA A 102 3.26 2.09 9.52
C ALA A 102 4.18 2.55 10.68
N LYS A 103 5.50 2.41 10.49
CA LYS A 103 6.47 2.77 11.53
C LYS A 103 6.63 4.29 11.57
N ARG A 104 6.26 4.89 12.70
CA ARG A 104 6.52 6.30 12.95
C ARG A 104 8.02 6.53 13.14
N GLN A 105 8.56 7.52 12.42
CA GLN A 105 9.98 7.94 12.52
C GLN A 105 10.10 9.17 13.41
N ASP A 106 9.60 9.08 14.62
CA ASP A 106 9.57 10.24 15.52
C ASP A 106 10.96 10.38 16.14
N LYS A 107 11.85 11.10 15.44
CA LYS A 107 13.18 11.50 15.94
C LYS A 107 13.12 12.58 17.03
N GLY A 108 11.95 12.79 17.64
CA GLY A 108 11.68 13.82 18.65
C GLY A 108 11.38 13.20 20.00
N ILE A 109 12.18 13.56 20.98
CA ILE A 109 12.02 13.23 22.39
C ILE A 109 10.59 13.62 22.83
N ILE A 110 9.98 12.77 23.65
CA ILE A 110 8.60 12.78 24.15
C ILE A 110 7.63 11.97 23.27
N PHE A 111 7.49 10.68 23.61
CA PHE A 111 6.32 9.87 23.31
C PHE A 111 5.07 10.58 23.89
N LYS A 112 4.42 11.44 23.10
CA LYS A 112 3.06 11.88 23.39
C LYS A 112 2.13 11.03 22.56
N GLU A 113 1.31 10.27 23.27
CA GLU A 113 0.20 9.45 22.78
C GLU A 113 0.60 8.04 22.32
N PRO A 114 -0.26 7.03 22.54
CA PRO A 114 0.08 5.66 22.18
C PRO A 114 0.39 5.59 20.68
N ALA A 115 1.33 4.71 20.32
CA ALA A 115 1.46 4.30 18.93
C ALA A 115 0.07 3.89 18.40
N ASP A 116 -0.20 4.22 17.14
CA ASP A 116 -1.30 3.62 16.40
C ASP A 116 -1.23 2.09 16.48
N HIS A 117 -2.40 1.45 16.39
CA HIS A 117 -2.52 0.00 16.41
C HIS A 117 -2.93 -0.51 15.03
N ASP A 118 -2.04 -0.32 14.06
CA ASP A 118 -2.30 -0.63 12.67
C ASP A 118 -2.52 -2.12 12.46
N LYS A 119 -3.45 -2.45 11.56
CA LYS A 119 -3.76 -3.83 11.20
C LYS A 119 -3.45 -4.05 9.73
N ILE A 120 -2.36 -4.77 9.46
CA ILE A 120 -1.90 -5.04 8.12
C ILE A 120 -2.06 -6.52 7.83
N SER A 121 -2.81 -6.86 6.79
CA SER A 121 -3.01 -8.25 6.38
C SER A 121 -2.74 -8.43 4.89
N ALA A 122 -2.27 -9.61 4.50
CA ALA A 122 -2.13 -9.97 3.10
C ALA A 122 -2.85 -11.27 2.76
N TYR A 123 -3.49 -11.29 1.60
CA TYR A 123 -4.29 -12.41 1.10
C TYR A 123 -3.96 -12.67 -0.37
N ASN A 124 -4.04 -13.93 -0.78
CA ASN A 124 -4.10 -14.23 -2.22
C ASN A 124 -5.45 -13.76 -2.78
N ARG A 125 -5.48 -13.35 -4.05
CA ARG A 125 -6.69 -12.88 -4.74
C ARG A 125 -7.02 -13.83 -5.89
N GLU A 126 -8.25 -14.33 -5.90
CA GLU A 126 -8.80 -15.03 -7.05
C GLU A 126 -9.39 -14.02 -8.04
N MET A 127 -9.02 -14.17 -9.30
CA MET A 127 -9.45 -13.33 -10.40
C MET A 127 -10.71 -13.92 -11.06
N PRO A 128 -11.49 -13.12 -11.81
CA PRO A 128 -12.73 -13.62 -12.45
C PRO A 128 -12.54 -14.80 -13.41
N ASP A 129 -11.32 -15.01 -13.90
CA ASP A 129 -10.94 -16.13 -14.76
C ASP A 129 -10.48 -17.39 -13.97
N GLY A 130 -10.57 -17.36 -12.64
CA GLY A 130 -10.12 -18.43 -11.74
C GLY A 130 -8.61 -18.43 -11.46
N SER A 131 -7.84 -17.52 -12.05
CA SER A 131 -6.41 -17.42 -11.76
C SER A 131 -6.15 -16.82 -10.37
N ILE A 132 -5.07 -17.28 -9.71
CA ILE A 132 -4.70 -16.79 -8.38
C ILE A 132 -3.53 -15.81 -8.50
N GLN A 133 -3.78 -14.56 -8.12
CA GLN A 133 -2.73 -13.58 -7.83
C GLN A 133 -2.23 -13.79 -6.41
N LYS A 134 -0.99 -14.26 -6.28
CA LYS A 134 -0.36 -14.48 -4.98
C LYS A 134 0.10 -13.17 -4.37
N SER A 135 -0.12 -13.01 -3.07
CA SER A 135 0.50 -11.92 -2.32
C SER A 135 1.89 -12.32 -1.85
N ASN A 136 2.94 -11.80 -2.48
CA ASN A 136 4.33 -12.19 -2.23
C ASN A 136 5.25 -10.97 -2.10
N GLU A 137 6.35 -11.17 -1.37
CA GLU A 137 7.41 -10.15 -1.22
C GLU A 137 6.94 -8.79 -0.69
N ASN A 138 5.77 -8.76 -0.06
CA ASN A 138 5.29 -7.59 0.65
C ASN A 138 6.01 -7.45 1.99
N TYR A 139 6.06 -6.23 2.50
CA TYR A 139 6.61 -5.95 3.81
C TYR A 139 5.83 -4.85 4.50
N ALA A 140 5.89 -4.84 5.82
CA ALA A 140 5.51 -3.67 6.60
C ALA A 140 6.62 -3.26 7.54
N SER A 141 6.86 -1.95 7.62
CA SER A 141 7.57 -1.35 8.73
C SER A 141 6.53 -0.99 9.78
N VAL A 142 6.61 -1.56 10.98
CA VAL A 142 5.58 -1.49 12.02
C VAL A 142 6.14 -1.03 13.36
N ASN A 143 5.27 -0.50 14.22
CA ASN A 143 5.49 -0.17 15.62
C ASN A 143 5.24 -1.40 16.51
N GLU A 144 5.56 -1.28 17.80
CA GLU A 144 5.11 -2.26 18.80
C GLU A 144 3.62 -2.03 19.08
N GLY A 145 2.80 -3.08 19.10
CA GLY A 145 1.34 -2.99 19.25
C GLY A 145 0.54 -3.21 17.96
N ASP A 146 1.15 -2.99 16.80
CA ASP A 146 0.55 -3.28 15.49
C ASP A 146 0.20 -4.76 15.32
N LYS A 147 -0.66 -5.06 14.36
CA LYS A 147 -1.03 -6.43 13.97
C LYS A 147 -0.65 -6.72 12.54
N ILE A 148 0.07 -7.82 12.35
CA ILE A 148 0.32 -8.40 11.03
C ILE A 148 -0.38 -9.75 10.92
N ASN A 149 -1.28 -9.89 9.94
CA ASN A 149 -2.09 -11.10 9.75
C ASN A 149 -2.76 -11.59 11.06
N GLY A 150 -3.25 -10.64 11.87
CA GLY A 150 -3.89 -10.93 13.16
C GLY A 150 -2.95 -11.11 14.36
N HIS A 151 -1.63 -11.12 14.16
CA HIS A 151 -0.64 -11.30 15.23
C HIS A 151 -0.02 -9.97 15.69
N TYR A 152 0.00 -9.74 16.99
CA TYR A 152 0.62 -8.56 17.59
C TYR A 152 2.14 -8.52 17.37
N VAL A 153 2.64 -7.34 17.01
CA VAL A 153 4.04 -7.03 16.87
C VAL A 153 4.60 -6.67 18.24
N LYS A 154 5.50 -7.53 18.75
CA LYS A 154 6.17 -7.33 20.06
C LYS A 154 7.40 -6.42 20.00
N THR A 155 7.88 -6.13 18.79
CA THR A 155 9.07 -5.30 18.60
C THR A 155 8.97 -4.64 17.24
N ALA A 156 9.03 -3.31 17.24
CA ALA A 156 9.00 -2.49 16.05
C ALA A 156 10.10 -2.89 15.05
N GLY A 157 9.81 -2.78 13.76
CA GLY A 157 10.76 -3.14 12.72
C GLY A 157 10.10 -3.53 11.40
N ARG A 158 10.93 -3.91 10.43
CA ARG A 158 10.45 -4.38 9.13
C ARG A 158 10.11 -5.87 9.20
N ARG A 159 8.93 -6.23 8.72
CA ARG A 159 8.38 -7.60 8.72
C ARG A 159 7.96 -7.96 7.31
N LYS A 160 8.29 -9.16 6.84
CA LYS A 160 7.73 -9.71 5.61
C LYS A 160 6.27 -10.09 5.83
N ILE A 161 5.41 -9.76 4.88
CA ILE A 161 3.99 -10.15 4.90
C ILE A 161 3.73 -11.00 3.67
N VAL A 162 3.23 -12.21 3.88
CA VAL A 162 2.86 -13.13 2.81
C VAL A 162 1.36 -13.34 2.80
N GLY A 163 0.82 -13.59 1.61
CA GLY A 163 -0.59 -13.95 1.42
C GLY A 163 -0.90 -15.33 1.98
N TRP A 164 -2.05 -15.42 2.65
CA TRP A 164 -2.63 -16.68 3.10
C TRP A 164 -3.90 -16.90 2.28
N HIS A 165 -4.29 -18.16 2.09
CA HIS A 165 -5.62 -18.46 1.57
C HIS A 165 -6.64 -18.23 2.68
N LYS A 166 -7.72 -17.51 2.33
CA LYS A 166 -8.89 -17.38 3.18
C LYS A 166 -9.77 -18.62 3.03
#